data_AF-A0A9P8V9U4-F1
#
_entry.id   AF-A0A9P8V9U4-F1
#
_cell.length_a   1.000
_cell.length_b   1.000
_cell.length_c   1.000
_cell.angle_alpha   90.00
_cell.angle_beta   90.00
_cell.angle_gamma   90.00
#
_symmetry.space_group_name_H-M   'P 1'
#
loop_
_entity.id
_entity.type
_entity.pdbx_description
1 polymer ?
#
loop_
_entity_poly.entity_id
_entity_poly.type
_entity_poly.pdbx_seq_one_letter_code
_entity_poly.pdbx_strand_id
1 'polypeptide(L)'
;MAHKYPVPEDLPPLKDLTIENITENVHAINSQCKDARTKFLFERLVVHLHDFARETRLSTSEWETSLNFLRDVGQICSPVRHEFILLSDILGLSLLVDAIDHPKPPGTTDGTVLGPFHTDDAFEIEAGGTVSHDPDGEPLFAVCSIKGTDGKPISNVAVDVWETDSQGFYDVQHADRQTPDGRAVLHSDEDGMICFNAIVPVPYPIPNDGPVGKLLKVLGRHPYRPSHMHFMFKKDGYDRLITALYLRGDPFESSDAVFGVKESLVVEFKKVGDVPGLAEKHGISPDMKLLQYDFVLITDEESRAVKDAEARKAASQMNGRLLVVDGVLLAADEQKTQ
;
A
#
# COMPACT_ATOMS: atom_id res chain seq x y z
N MET A 1 27.88 9.98 29.05
CA MET A 1 29.07 9.10 29.12
C MET A 1 29.21 8.43 27.76
N ALA A 2 30.38 8.48 27.13
CA ALA A 2 30.59 7.80 25.85
C ALA A 2 30.61 6.28 26.10
N HIS A 3 29.56 5.57 25.66
CA HIS A 3 29.60 4.12 25.60
C HIS A 3 30.68 3.74 24.58
N LYS A 4 31.75 3.05 25.04
CA LYS A 4 32.71 2.44 24.13
C LYS A 4 32.00 1.30 23.41
N TYR A 5 31.82 1.43 22.10
CA TYR A 5 31.29 0.36 21.27
C TYR A 5 32.34 -0.78 21.20
N PRO A 6 31.92 -2.05 21.36
CA PRO A 6 32.82 -3.18 21.17
C PRO A 6 33.28 -3.23 19.72
N VAL A 7 34.59 -3.31 19.49
CA VAL A 7 35.18 -3.45 18.15
C VAL A 7 35.34 -4.94 17.88
N PRO A 8 34.78 -5.48 16.77
CA PRO A 8 35.01 -6.87 16.36
C PRO A 8 36.50 -7.15 16.18
N GLU A 9 36.96 -8.33 16.62
CA GLU A 9 38.38 -8.71 16.55
C GLU A 9 38.83 -8.98 15.09
N ASP A 10 37.92 -9.42 14.22
CA ASP A 10 38.21 -9.87 12.86
C ASP A 10 37.59 -8.96 11.77
N LEU A 11 37.94 -7.67 11.77
CA LEU A 11 37.51 -6.76 10.71
C LEU A 11 38.23 -7.08 9.39
N PRO A 12 37.51 -7.12 8.24
CA PRO A 12 38.15 -7.37 6.96
C PRO A 12 39.05 -6.19 6.55
N PRO A 13 40.19 -6.46 5.90
CA PRO A 13 41.04 -5.42 5.36
C PRO A 13 40.34 -4.70 4.20
N LEU A 14 40.45 -3.37 4.17
CA LEU A 14 39.92 -2.55 3.08
C LEU A 14 41.00 -2.24 2.04
N LYS A 15 40.59 -2.16 0.77
CA LYS A 15 41.45 -1.72 -0.34
C LYS A 15 41.63 -0.19 -0.34
N ASP A 16 42.66 0.31 -1.02
CA ASP A 16 42.76 1.74 -1.32
C ASP A 16 41.58 2.20 -2.18
N LEU A 17 40.95 3.31 -1.79
CA LEU A 17 39.65 3.72 -2.34
C LEU A 17 39.75 4.42 -3.70
N THR A 18 38.93 3.96 -4.64
CA THR A 18 38.63 4.62 -5.91
C THR A 18 37.11 4.71 -6.12
N ILE A 19 36.68 5.46 -7.14
CA ILE A 19 35.26 5.57 -7.52
C ILE A 19 34.68 4.20 -7.91
N GLU A 20 35.52 3.35 -8.49
CA GLU A 20 35.15 2.03 -9.01
C GLU A 20 35.05 0.98 -7.89
N ASN A 21 35.93 1.03 -6.89
CA ASN A 21 36.06 -0.06 -5.90
C ASN A 21 35.41 0.22 -4.53
N ILE A 22 34.94 1.44 -4.25
CA ILE A 22 34.36 1.79 -2.95
C ILE A 22 33.18 0.89 -2.55
N THR A 23 32.37 0.43 -3.52
CA THR A 23 31.25 -0.50 -3.28
C THR A 23 31.73 -1.81 -2.62
N GLU A 24 32.85 -2.37 -3.09
CA GLU A 24 33.41 -3.62 -2.56
C GLU A 24 33.86 -3.46 -1.10
N ASN A 25 34.49 -2.33 -0.78
CA ASN A 25 34.91 -2.03 0.58
C ASN A 25 33.70 -1.85 1.52
N VAL A 26 32.64 -1.18 1.06
CA VAL A 26 31.40 -1.00 1.84
C VAL A 26 30.73 -2.36 2.09
N HIS A 27 30.68 -3.25 1.10
CA HIS A 27 30.19 -4.62 1.30
C HIS A 27 31.02 -5.37 2.32
N ALA A 28 32.35 -5.35 2.19
CA ALA A 28 33.23 -6.05 3.13
C ALA A 28 32.92 -5.68 4.60
N ILE A 29 32.74 -4.39 4.88
CA ILE A 29 32.45 -3.90 6.25
C ILE A 29 30.99 -4.06 6.67
N ASN A 30 30.02 -3.86 5.78
CA ASN A 30 28.60 -3.94 6.16
C ASN A 30 28.07 -5.38 6.24
N SER A 31 28.80 -6.34 5.68
CA SER A 31 28.42 -7.76 5.65
C SER A 31 28.89 -8.57 6.87
N GLN A 32 29.23 -7.90 7.98
CA GLN A 32 29.66 -8.52 9.24
C GLN A 32 28.47 -9.01 10.10
N CYS A 33 27.24 -8.65 9.76
CA CYS A 33 26.05 -9.13 10.46
C CYS A 33 25.79 -10.62 10.16
N LYS A 34 25.27 -11.35 11.16
CA LYS A 34 24.98 -12.80 11.03
C LYS A 34 23.67 -13.11 10.30
N ASP A 35 22.77 -12.13 10.21
CA ASP A 35 21.49 -12.33 9.54
C ASP A 35 21.66 -12.25 8.02
N ALA A 36 21.48 -13.39 7.35
CA ALA A 36 21.69 -13.52 5.92
C ALA A 36 20.75 -12.61 5.10
N ARG A 37 19.51 -12.39 5.58
CA ARG A 37 18.54 -11.53 4.90
C ARG A 37 18.96 -10.07 4.96
N THR A 38 19.30 -9.59 6.14
CA THR A 38 19.80 -8.22 6.35
C THR A 38 21.04 -7.97 5.52
N LYS A 39 22.01 -8.91 5.53
CA LYS A 39 23.22 -8.82 4.70
C LYS A 39 22.87 -8.67 3.22
N PHE A 40 22.03 -9.55 2.69
CA PHE A 40 21.61 -9.50 1.28
C PHE A 40 20.93 -8.16 0.93
N LEU A 41 20.01 -7.68 1.76
CA LEU A 41 19.30 -6.42 1.54
C LEU A 41 20.25 -5.22 1.49
N PHE A 42 21.16 -5.11 2.44
CA PHE A 42 22.11 -3.99 2.49
C PHE A 42 23.17 -4.07 1.39
N GLU A 43 23.63 -5.26 1.01
CA GLU A 43 24.52 -5.44 -0.13
C GLU A 43 23.86 -4.92 -1.41
N ARG A 44 22.61 -5.32 -1.69
CA ARG A 44 21.86 -4.85 -2.86
C ARG A 44 21.58 -3.36 -2.81
N LEU A 45 21.16 -2.83 -1.65
CA LEU A 45 20.90 -1.40 -1.48
C LEU A 45 22.14 -0.56 -1.82
N VAL A 46 23.31 -0.94 -1.27
CA VAL A 46 24.58 -0.23 -1.52
C VAL A 46 24.95 -0.27 -3.00
N VAL A 47 24.77 -1.41 -3.69
CA VAL A 47 25.00 -1.51 -5.14
C VAL A 47 24.15 -0.49 -5.89
N HIS A 48 22.82 -0.54 -5.70
CA HIS A 48 21.91 0.33 -6.43
C HIS A 48 22.14 1.82 -6.12
N LEU A 49 22.45 2.16 -4.87
CA LEU A 49 22.76 3.54 -4.47
C LEU A 49 24.06 4.07 -5.11
N HIS A 50 25.13 3.26 -5.09
CA HIS A 50 26.42 3.65 -5.69
C HIS A 50 26.34 3.70 -7.22
N ASP A 51 25.61 2.77 -7.84
CA ASP A 51 25.41 2.75 -9.29
C ASP A 51 24.61 3.96 -9.75
N PHE A 52 23.53 4.33 -9.04
CA PHE A 52 22.79 5.58 -9.30
C PHE A 52 23.71 6.81 -9.25
N ALA A 53 24.55 6.92 -8.22
CA ALA A 53 25.48 8.05 -8.10
C ALA A 53 26.52 8.09 -9.24
N ARG A 54 27.05 6.92 -9.65
CA ARG A 54 28.02 6.81 -10.75
C ARG A 54 27.39 7.11 -12.10
N GLU A 55 26.22 6.54 -12.37
CA GLU A 55 25.47 6.70 -13.63
C GLU A 55 25.12 8.18 -13.87
N THR A 56 24.63 8.85 -12.83
CA THR A 56 24.20 10.25 -12.89
C THR A 56 25.33 11.26 -12.75
N ARG A 57 26.53 10.82 -12.34
CA ARG A 57 27.64 11.69 -11.94
C ARG A 57 27.23 12.68 -10.85
N LEU A 58 26.49 12.19 -9.84
CA LEU A 58 25.89 12.99 -8.77
C LEU A 58 26.90 13.98 -8.16
N SER A 59 26.61 15.27 -8.26
CA SER A 59 27.46 16.32 -7.70
C SER A 59 27.27 16.46 -6.19
N THR A 60 28.23 17.08 -5.51
CA THR A 60 28.12 17.40 -4.08
C THR A 60 26.90 18.27 -3.79
N SER A 61 26.59 19.24 -4.64
CA SER A 61 25.42 20.12 -4.46
C SER A 61 24.08 19.39 -4.60
N GLU A 62 23.97 18.45 -5.54
CA GLU A 62 22.75 17.62 -5.70
C GLU A 62 22.61 16.64 -4.53
N TRP A 63 23.73 16.06 -4.08
CA TRP A 63 23.77 15.21 -2.89
C TRP A 63 23.33 15.97 -1.63
N GLU A 64 23.86 17.16 -1.37
CA GLU A 64 23.46 18.02 -0.25
C GLU A 64 21.97 18.41 -0.33
N THR A 65 21.49 18.72 -1.53
CA THR A 65 20.06 19.01 -1.77
C THR A 65 19.19 17.82 -1.39
N SER A 66 19.59 16.61 -1.78
CA SER A 66 18.88 15.37 -1.46
C SER A 66 18.87 15.07 0.04
N LEU A 67 19.99 15.30 0.74
CA LEU A 67 20.05 15.15 2.19
C LEU A 67 19.14 16.15 2.92
N ASN A 68 19.12 17.41 2.48
CA ASN A 68 18.21 18.41 3.03
C ASN A 68 16.74 18.02 2.80
N PHE A 69 16.41 17.52 1.60
CA PHE A 69 15.08 17.01 1.30
C PHE A 69 14.67 15.86 2.24
N LEU A 70 15.52 14.84 2.41
CA LEU A 70 15.23 13.70 3.30
C LEU A 70 15.12 14.12 4.77
N ARG A 71 15.94 15.09 5.21
CA ARG A 71 15.80 15.70 6.55
C ARG A 71 14.44 16.35 6.70
N ASP A 72 14.03 17.17 5.74
CA ASP A 72 12.76 17.91 5.81
C ASP A 72 11.57 16.94 5.79
N VAL A 73 11.65 15.83 5.03
CA VAL A 73 10.66 14.74 5.04
C VAL A 73 10.55 14.13 6.44
N GLY A 74 11.68 13.85 7.09
CA GLY A 74 11.68 13.34 8.46
C GLY A 74 11.12 14.34 9.48
N GLN A 75 11.44 15.62 9.35
CA GLN A 75 11.05 16.67 10.31
C GLN A 75 9.53 16.95 10.34
N ILE A 76 8.84 16.78 9.21
CA ILE A 76 7.39 17.03 9.13
C ILE A 76 6.56 15.80 9.54
N CYS A 77 7.18 14.63 9.68
CA CYS A 77 6.48 13.44 10.14
C CYS A 77 5.98 13.60 11.59
N SER A 78 4.79 13.09 11.87
CA SER A 78 4.12 13.09 13.17
C SER A 78 3.29 11.81 13.32
N PRO A 79 2.66 11.53 14.49
CA PRO A 79 1.78 10.36 14.65
C PRO A 79 0.60 10.30 13.66
N VAL A 80 0.19 11.45 13.10
CA VAL A 80 -0.94 11.56 12.14
C VAL A 80 -0.49 11.96 10.73
N ARG A 81 0.82 12.13 10.50
CA ARG A 81 1.39 12.47 9.19
C ARG A 81 2.67 11.69 8.94
N HIS A 82 2.68 10.84 7.91
CA HIS A 82 3.84 10.02 7.59
C HIS A 82 4.41 10.37 6.20
N GLU A 83 5.17 11.47 6.12
CA GLU A 83 5.70 12.00 4.85
C GLU A 83 6.66 11.01 4.15
N PHE A 84 7.34 10.12 4.89
CA PHE A 84 8.13 9.03 4.28
C PHE A 84 7.28 7.98 3.57
N ILE A 85 6.07 7.68 4.07
CA ILE A 85 5.12 6.80 3.37
C ILE A 85 4.64 7.51 2.12
N LEU A 86 4.27 8.79 2.24
CA LEU A 86 3.85 9.57 1.08
C LEU A 86 4.94 9.69 0.00
N LEU A 87 6.21 9.82 0.40
CA LEU A 87 7.34 9.78 -0.53
C LEU A 87 7.46 8.41 -1.21
N SER A 88 7.28 7.32 -0.46
CA SER A 88 7.23 5.96 -1.02
C SER A 88 6.08 5.80 -2.03
N ASP A 89 4.90 6.34 -1.71
CA ASP A 89 3.70 6.29 -2.54
C ASP A 89 3.91 7.00 -3.89
N ILE A 90 4.39 8.26 -3.86
CA ILE A 90 4.58 9.04 -5.09
C ILE A 90 5.77 8.57 -5.94
N LEU A 91 6.63 7.71 -5.40
CA LEU A 91 7.70 7.02 -6.14
C LEU A 91 7.28 5.60 -6.58
N GLY A 92 6.06 5.16 -6.25
CA GLY A 92 5.52 3.85 -6.60
C GLY A 92 6.09 2.68 -5.78
N LEU A 93 6.91 2.94 -4.76
CA LEU A 93 7.55 1.89 -3.96
C LEU A 93 6.54 1.15 -3.09
N SER A 94 5.58 1.86 -2.48
CA SER A 94 4.58 1.24 -1.60
C SER A 94 3.75 0.18 -2.35
N LEU A 95 3.28 0.53 -3.54
CA LEU A 95 2.51 -0.39 -4.39
C LEU A 95 3.36 -1.57 -4.89
N LEU A 96 4.63 -1.31 -5.23
CA LEU A 96 5.55 -2.37 -5.64
C LEU A 96 5.80 -3.37 -4.51
N VAL A 97 6.01 -2.89 -3.29
CA VAL A 97 6.22 -3.75 -2.11
C VAL A 97 4.96 -4.58 -1.82
N ASP A 98 3.78 -3.95 -1.82
CA ASP A 98 2.49 -4.65 -1.65
C ASP A 98 2.32 -5.77 -2.68
N ALA A 99 2.56 -5.49 -3.97
CA ALA A 99 2.42 -6.48 -5.03
C ALA A 99 3.41 -7.65 -4.91
N ILE A 100 4.60 -7.44 -4.34
CA ILE A 100 5.59 -8.50 -4.07
C ILE A 100 5.19 -9.33 -2.86
N ASP A 101 4.68 -8.69 -1.80
CA ASP A 101 4.39 -9.35 -0.53
C ASP A 101 3.02 -10.07 -0.52
N HIS A 102 2.05 -9.49 -1.24
CA HIS A 102 0.66 -9.95 -1.39
C HIS A 102 0.28 -10.15 -2.87
N PRO A 103 0.92 -11.09 -3.58
CA PRO A 103 0.67 -11.29 -4.99
C PRO A 103 -0.78 -11.72 -5.25
N LYS A 104 -1.39 -11.16 -6.29
CA LYS A 104 -2.80 -11.43 -6.66
C LYS A 104 -2.86 -12.22 -7.98
N PRO A 105 -3.16 -13.53 -7.94
CA PRO A 105 -3.33 -14.35 -9.13
C PRO A 105 -4.44 -13.83 -10.07
N PRO A 106 -4.39 -14.14 -11.37
CA PRO A 106 -5.45 -13.78 -12.30
C PRO A 106 -6.82 -14.27 -11.82
N GLY A 107 -7.84 -13.39 -11.89
CA GLY A 107 -9.19 -13.69 -11.43
C GLY A 107 -9.44 -13.45 -9.94
N THR A 108 -8.45 -12.96 -9.20
CA THR A 108 -8.58 -12.52 -7.80
C THR A 108 -8.64 -11.01 -7.71
N THR A 109 -9.12 -10.45 -6.60
CA THR A 109 -9.16 -8.99 -6.47
C THR A 109 -7.78 -8.42 -6.27
N ASP A 110 -7.46 -7.41 -7.08
CA ASP A 110 -6.21 -6.68 -7.00
C ASP A 110 -6.07 -5.91 -5.67
N GLY A 111 -4.87 -5.93 -5.11
CA GLY A 111 -4.49 -5.04 -4.02
C GLY A 111 -4.10 -3.64 -4.52
N THR A 112 -4.18 -2.65 -3.64
CA THR A 112 -3.60 -1.31 -3.87
C THR A 112 -3.16 -0.68 -2.55
N VAL A 113 -2.60 0.52 -2.60
CA VAL A 113 -2.00 1.19 -1.44
C VAL A 113 -3.02 1.41 -0.31
N LEU A 114 -2.60 1.11 0.93
CA LEU A 114 -3.37 1.43 2.14
C LEU A 114 -3.62 2.93 2.29
N GLY A 115 -2.63 3.74 1.92
CA GLY A 115 -2.61 5.16 2.21
C GLY A 115 -2.41 5.44 3.71
N PRO A 116 -2.28 6.72 4.09
CA PRO A 116 -1.88 7.11 5.44
C PRO A 116 -3.05 7.31 6.43
N PHE A 117 -4.30 7.04 6.02
CA PHE A 117 -5.49 7.50 6.76
C PHE A 117 -6.35 6.38 7.38
N HIS A 118 -5.93 5.12 7.28
CA HIS A 118 -6.54 4.02 8.04
C HIS A 118 -6.25 4.17 9.54
N THR A 119 -7.23 3.81 10.39
CA THR A 119 -7.10 3.81 11.86
C THR A 119 -7.85 2.62 12.45
N ASP A 120 -7.40 2.15 13.61
CA ASP A 120 -7.98 1.00 14.31
C ASP A 120 -9.19 1.37 15.21
N ASP A 121 -9.64 2.63 15.20
CA ASP A 121 -10.71 3.12 16.08
C ASP A 121 -12.10 3.18 15.41
N ALA A 122 -12.23 2.69 14.17
CA ALA A 122 -13.51 2.62 13.47
C ALA A 122 -14.56 1.79 14.23
N PHE A 123 -15.83 2.22 14.17
CA PHE A 123 -16.92 1.49 14.82
C PHE A 123 -17.36 0.28 13.98
N GLU A 124 -17.76 -0.79 14.65
CA GLU A 124 -18.48 -1.88 14.01
C GLU A 124 -19.92 -1.44 13.68
N ILE A 125 -20.38 -1.75 12.48
CA ILE A 125 -21.76 -1.52 12.05
C ILE A 125 -22.39 -2.80 11.50
N GLU A 126 -23.69 -2.94 11.71
CA GLU A 126 -24.49 -4.02 11.13
C GLU A 126 -24.73 -3.78 9.64
N ALA A 127 -25.15 -4.83 8.93
CA ALA A 127 -25.52 -4.73 7.51
C ALA A 127 -26.61 -3.66 7.29
N GLY A 128 -26.35 -2.75 6.35
CA GLY A 128 -27.18 -1.58 6.07
C GLY A 128 -26.92 -0.38 6.99
N GLY A 129 -25.95 -0.47 7.91
CA GLY A 129 -25.50 0.66 8.72
C GLY A 129 -24.86 1.78 7.88
N THR A 130 -24.45 2.86 8.54
CA THR A 130 -23.92 4.08 7.89
C THR A 130 -22.44 4.26 8.19
N VAL A 131 -21.63 4.40 7.14
CA VAL A 131 -20.17 4.65 7.21
C VAL A 131 -19.85 6.12 7.35
N SER A 132 -20.57 7.00 6.64
CA SER A 132 -20.36 8.45 6.61
C SER A 132 -21.62 9.21 7.00
N HIS A 133 -21.48 10.20 7.88
CA HIS A 133 -22.58 11.05 8.36
C HIS A 133 -22.49 12.49 7.82
N ASP A 134 -21.67 12.72 6.80
CA ASP A 134 -21.56 14.02 6.13
C ASP A 134 -22.90 14.41 5.47
N PRO A 135 -23.57 15.49 5.93
CA PRO A 135 -24.86 15.91 5.38
C PRO A 135 -24.77 16.49 3.95
N ASP A 136 -23.59 16.89 3.51
CA ASP A 136 -23.36 17.49 2.19
C ASP A 136 -22.91 16.44 1.15
N GLY A 137 -22.67 15.20 1.57
CA GLY A 137 -22.30 14.09 0.69
C GLY A 137 -23.49 13.56 -0.11
N GLU A 138 -23.26 13.24 -1.39
CA GLU A 138 -24.28 12.58 -2.21
C GLU A 138 -24.46 11.13 -1.74
N PRO A 139 -25.68 10.67 -1.39
CA PRO A 139 -25.87 9.33 -0.84
C PRO A 139 -25.49 8.20 -1.81
N LEU A 140 -24.74 7.22 -1.28
CA LEU A 140 -24.33 5.99 -1.96
C LEU A 140 -24.73 4.77 -1.13
N PHE A 141 -25.33 3.76 -1.75
CA PHE A 141 -25.52 2.45 -1.13
C PHE A 141 -24.51 1.47 -1.72
N ALA A 142 -23.77 0.76 -0.87
CA ALA A 142 -22.81 -0.25 -1.30
C ALA A 142 -23.35 -1.65 -1.00
N VAL A 143 -23.21 -2.56 -1.96
CA VAL A 143 -23.51 -3.99 -1.81
C VAL A 143 -22.36 -4.78 -2.43
N CYS A 144 -21.61 -5.50 -1.60
CA CYS A 144 -20.46 -6.26 -2.06
C CYS A 144 -20.58 -7.74 -1.66
N SER A 145 -20.07 -8.62 -2.51
CA SER A 145 -19.93 -10.05 -2.21
C SER A 145 -18.46 -10.40 -1.99
N ILE A 146 -18.19 -11.38 -1.14
CA ILE A 146 -16.85 -11.84 -0.80
C ILE A 146 -16.80 -13.35 -0.96
N LYS A 147 -15.95 -13.81 -1.88
CA LYS A 147 -15.81 -15.23 -2.21
C LYS A 147 -14.35 -15.65 -2.29
N GLY A 148 -14.11 -16.96 -2.18
CA GLY A 148 -12.82 -17.56 -2.45
C GLY A 148 -12.56 -17.77 -3.93
N THR A 149 -11.34 -18.19 -4.27
CA THR A 149 -10.95 -18.62 -5.63
C THR A 149 -11.76 -19.80 -6.16
N ASP A 150 -12.36 -20.59 -5.26
CA ASP A 150 -13.26 -21.70 -5.59
C ASP A 150 -14.71 -21.26 -5.85
N GLY A 151 -14.98 -19.95 -5.77
CA GLY A 151 -16.29 -19.34 -5.99
C GLY A 151 -17.25 -19.46 -4.81
N LYS A 152 -16.84 -20.06 -3.68
CA LYS A 152 -17.69 -20.16 -2.49
C LYS A 152 -17.69 -18.87 -1.69
N PRO A 153 -18.84 -18.48 -1.10
CA PRO A 153 -18.91 -17.32 -0.22
C PRO A 153 -18.02 -17.52 1.01
N ILE A 154 -17.46 -16.43 1.51
CA ILE A 154 -16.67 -16.42 2.74
C ILE A 154 -17.44 -15.59 3.78
N SER A 155 -17.93 -16.28 4.81
CA SER A 155 -18.64 -15.65 5.91
C SER A 155 -17.70 -15.11 7.00
N ASN A 156 -18.21 -14.14 7.75
CA ASN A 156 -17.54 -13.53 8.89
C ASN A 156 -16.14 -12.97 8.56
N VAL A 157 -15.98 -12.40 7.37
CA VAL A 157 -14.79 -11.62 6.99
C VAL A 157 -14.97 -10.23 7.59
N ALA A 158 -14.00 -9.78 8.40
CA ALA A 158 -13.97 -8.39 8.85
C ALA A 158 -13.55 -7.50 7.69
N VAL A 159 -14.33 -6.47 7.41
CA VAL A 159 -14.13 -5.52 6.32
C VAL A 159 -14.11 -4.11 6.86
N ASP A 160 -12.92 -3.54 6.97
CA ASP A 160 -12.76 -2.12 7.23
C ASP A 160 -13.05 -1.36 5.94
N VAL A 161 -13.90 -0.35 6.02
CA VAL A 161 -14.21 0.58 4.94
C VAL A 161 -13.86 1.98 5.41
N TRP A 162 -13.20 2.77 4.57
CA TRP A 162 -12.98 4.19 4.85
C TRP A 162 -12.95 5.05 3.59
N GLU A 163 -13.42 6.28 3.70
CA GLU A 163 -13.53 7.26 2.62
C GLU A 163 -13.35 8.69 3.15
N THR A 164 -13.24 9.65 2.24
CA THR A 164 -13.27 11.08 2.60
C THR A 164 -14.69 11.57 2.78
N ASP A 165 -14.84 12.72 3.45
CA ASP A 165 -16.03 13.55 3.36
C ASP A 165 -16.23 14.13 1.94
N SER A 166 -17.34 14.84 1.73
CA SER A 166 -17.70 15.52 0.48
C SER A 166 -16.73 16.61 0.04
N GLN A 167 -15.84 17.05 0.94
CA GLN A 167 -14.80 18.05 0.68
C GLN A 167 -13.43 17.41 0.39
N GLY A 168 -13.33 16.08 0.44
CA GLY A 168 -12.10 15.35 0.16
C GLY A 168 -11.14 15.23 1.35
N PHE A 169 -11.64 15.32 2.59
CA PHE A 169 -10.84 15.10 3.79
C PHE A 169 -11.27 13.82 4.53
N TYR A 170 -10.31 13.05 5.01
CA TYR A 170 -10.61 12.02 6.01
C TYR A 170 -10.83 12.69 7.37
N ASP A 171 -11.71 12.11 8.19
CA ASP A 171 -12.00 12.58 9.55
C ASP A 171 -10.74 12.87 10.40
N VAL A 172 -9.70 12.04 10.29
CA VAL A 172 -8.40 12.19 11.00
C VAL A 172 -7.62 13.45 10.62
N GLN A 173 -7.98 14.10 9.52
CA GLN A 173 -7.38 15.37 9.10
C GLN A 173 -8.07 16.58 9.76
N HIS A 174 -9.26 16.40 10.32
CA HIS A 174 -9.99 17.46 11.02
C HIS A 174 -9.46 17.61 12.45
N ALA A 175 -8.96 18.81 12.78
CA ALA A 175 -8.34 19.10 14.07
C ALA A 175 -9.31 18.97 15.25
N ASP A 176 -10.61 19.08 14.99
CA ASP A 176 -11.71 19.00 15.95
C ASP A 176 -12.39 17.61 15.98
N ARG A 177 -11.85 16.60 15.28
CA ARG A 177 -12.34 15.22 15.30
C ARG A 177 -12.60 14.74 16.74
N GLN A 178 -13.86 14.42 17.04
CA GLN A 178 -14.28 13.88 18.34
C GLN A 178 -14.48 12.36 18.28
N THR A 179 -15.05 11.88 17.18
CA THR A 179 -15.36 10.48 16.93
C THR A 179 -14.97 10.11 15.49
N PRO A 180 -14.71 8.82 15.22
CA PRO A 180 -14.60 8.30 13.87
C PRO A 180 -15.82 8.65 13.02
N ASP A 181 -15.58 9.07 11.78
CA ASP A 181 -16.62 9.17 10.73
C ASP A 181 -15.99 8.90 9.35
N GLY A 182 -16.83 8.54 8.37
CA GLY A 182 -16.34 8.09 7.06
C GLY A 182 -15.55 6.78 7.15
N ARG A 183 -15.73 6.00 8.22
CA ARG A 183 -15.05 4.72 8.46
C ARG A 183 -15.89 3.78 9.31
N ALA A 184 -15.87 2.49 8.97
CA ALA A 184 -16.55 1.45 9.76
C ALA A 184 -15.91 0.08 9.54
N VAL A 185 -16.21 -0.86 10.43
CA VAL A 185 -15.92 -2.29 10.26
C VAL A 185 -17.24 -3.05 10.10
N LEU A 186 -17.34 -3.87 9.07
CA LEU A 186 -18.47 -4.78 8.84
C LEU A 186 -18.00 -6.23 8.85
N HIS A 187 -18.95 -7.16 9.05
CA HIS A 187 -18.70 -8.58 8.89
C HIS A 187 -19.59 -9.15 7.78
N SER A 188 -19.00 -9.97 6.90
CA SER A 188 -19.76 -10.64 5.85
C SER A 188 -20.73 -11.68 6.42
N ASP A 189 -21.93 -11.77 5.85
CA ASP A 189 -22.94 -12.74 6.25
C ASP A 189 -22.63 -14.17 5.76
N GLU A 190 -23.57 -15.12 5.96
CA GLU A 190 -23.41 -16.51 5.55
C GLU A 190 -23.24 -16.69 4.02
N ASP A 191 -23.77 -15.75 3.23
CA ASP A 191 -23.66 -15.70 1.78
C ASP A 191 -22.46 -14.84 1.32
N GLY A 192 -21.62 -14.40 2.26
CA GLY A 192 -20.43 -13.58 1.99
C GLY A 192 -20.76 -12.15 1.62
N MET A 193 -21.95 -11.65 1.95
CA MET A 193 -22.41 -10.31 1.57
C MET A 193 -22.11 -9.28 2.66
N ILE A 194 -21.79 -8.06 2.23
CA ILE A 194 -21.83 -6.85 3.06
C ILE A 194 -22.65 -5.78 2.35
N CYS A 195 -23.35 -4.95 3.12
CA CYS A 195 -23.97 -3.75 2.58
C CYS A 195 -23.98 -2.61 3.60
N PHE A 196 -23.93 -1.38 3.12
CA PHE A 196 -23.86 -0.18 3.97
C PHE A 196 -24.22 1.09 3.18
N ASN A 197 -24.59 2.13 3.93
CA ASN A 197 -24.75 3.49 3.44
C ASN A 197 -23.42 4.23 3.55
N ALA A 198 -23.09 4.97 2.51
CA ALA A 198 -21.88 5.75 2.33
C ALA A 198 -22.24 7.04 1.58
N ILE A 199 -21.23 7.81 1.21
CA ILE A 199 -21.38 8.91 0.26
C ILE A 199 -20.62 8.61 -1.03
N VAL A 200 -20.92 9.34 -2.10
CA VAL A 200 -20.14 9.27 -3.34
C VAL A 200 -18.76 9.86 -3.07
N PRO A 201 -17.66 9.10 -3.25
CA PRO A 201 -16.33 9.63 -3.07
C PRO A 201 -16.04 10.76 -4.06
N VAL A 202 -15.20 11.71 -3.64
CA VAL A 202 -14.75 12.84 -4.45
C VAL A 202 -13.23 12.79 -4.66
N PRO A 203 -12.68 13.38 -5.74
CA PRO A 203 -11.24 13.42 -5.92
C PRO A 203 -10.63 14.43 -4.95
N TYR A 204 -9.47 14.08 -4.40
CA TYR A 204 -8.81 14.92 -3.40
C TYR A 204 -7.29 14.95 -3.59
N PRO A 205 -6.61 16.05 -3.22
CA PRO A 205 -5.15 16.10 -3.23
C PRO A 205 -4.56 15.37 -2.02
N ILE A 206 -3.47 14.62 -2.23
CA ILE A 206 -2.61 14.20 -1.12
C ILE A 206 -2.01 15.43 -0.41
N PRO A 207 -1.58 15.32 0.87
CA PRO A 207 -0.88 16.41 1.55
C PRO A 207 0.26 16.98 0.70
N ASN A 208 0.19 18.27 0.36
CA ASN A 208 1.09 18.90 -0.60
C ASN A 208 1.78 20.17 -0.07
N ASP A 209 1.61 20.46 1.21
CA ASP A 209 2.26 21.53 1.96
C ASP A 209 3.69 21.16 2.42
N GLY A 210 4.04 19.87 2.32
CA GLY A 210 5.33 19.30 2.73
C GLY A 210 6.37 19.18 1.61
N PRO A 211 7.53 18.59 1.91
CA PRO A 211 8.58 18.32 0.92
C PRO A 211 8.09 17.49 -0.26
N VAL A 212 7.20 16.50 -0.05
CA VAL A 212 6.66 15.70 -1.17
C VAL A 212 5.87 16.56 -2.14
N GLY A 213 5.01 17.45 -1.63
CA GLY A 213 4.29 18.41 -2.47
C GLY A 213 5.22 19.34 -3.27
N LYS A 214 6.32 19.81 -2.65
CA LYS A 214 7.36 20.57 -3.35
C LYS A 214 8.04 19.75 -4.45
N LEU A 215 8.33 18.47 -4.19
CA LEU A 215 8.91 17.56 -5.17
C LEU A 215 7.96 17.35 -6.35
N LEU A 216 6.68 17.10 -6.11
CA LEU A 216 5.67 16.97 -7.18
C LEU A 216 5.63 18.22 -8.06
N LYS A 217 5.67 19.42 -7.45
CA LYS A 217 5.72 20.67 -8.19
C LYS A 217 6.97 20.79 -9.07
N VAL A 218 8.14 20.39 -8.57
CA VAL A 218 9.39 20.36 -9.35
C VAL A 218 9.29 19.38 -10.52
N LEU A 219 8.64 18.23 -10.31
CA LEU A 219 8.40 17.22 -11.33
C LEU A 219 7.24 17.55 -12.29
N GLY A 220 6.54 18.68 -12.10
CA GLY A 220 5.38 19.04 -12.90
C GLY A 220 4.15 18.13 -12.70
N ARG A 221 4.05 17.45 -11.55
CA ARG A 221 2.97 16.53 -11.21
C ARG A 221 1.89 17.20 -10.36
N HIS A 222 0.63 16.80 -10.57
CA HIS A 222 -0.47 17.17 -9.66
C HIS A 222 -0.52 16.24 -8.43
N PRO A 223 -1.11 16.70 -7.31
CA PRO A 223 -1.24 15.89 -6.09
C PRO A 223 -2.56 15.10 -6.00
N TYR A 224 -3.46 15.23 -6.97
CA TYR A 224 -4.78 14.60 -6.90
C TYR A 224 -4.76 13.08 -7.02
N ARG A 225 -5.58 12.46 -6.19
CA ARG A 225 -6.07 11.09 -6.33
C ARG A 225 -7.50 11.13 -6.89
N PRO A 226 -7.87 10.18 -7.74
CA PRO A 226 -9.26 10.04 -8.20
C PRO A 226 -10.20 9.67 -7.06
N SER A 227 -11.50 9.89 -7.23
CA SER A 227 -12.55 9.45 -6.30
C SER A 227 -12.45 7.95 -6.01
N HIS A 228 -12.34 7.56 -4.74
CA HIS A 228 -12.27 6.15 -4.34
C HIS A 228 -12.76 5.89 -2.92
N MET A 229 -13.17 4.63 -2.70
CA MET A 229 -13.50 4.09 -1.39
C MET A 229 -12.52 2.97 -1.07
N HIS A 230 -11.95 2.97 0.13
CA HIS A 230 -11.01 1.96 0.55
C HIS A 230 -11.67 0.78 1.24
N PHE A 231 -11.03 -0.38 1.11
CA PHE A 231 -11.43 -1.62 1.75
C PHE A 231 -10.21 -2.34 2.31
N MET A 232 -10.35 -2.93 3.48
CA MET A 232 -9.38 -3.89 4.01
C MET A 232 -10.09 -5.11 4.57
N PHE A 233 -9.68 -6.28 4.11
CA PHE A 233 -10.29 -7.55 4.45
C PHE A 233 -9.36 -8.33 5.38
N LYS A 234 -9.94 -8.86 6.47
CA LYS A 234 -9.23 -9.68 7.44
C LYS A 234 -10.07 -10.92 7.80
N LYS A 235 -9.48 -12.09 7.59
CA LYS A 235 -10.04 -13.39 7.99
C LYS A 235 -8.92 -14.38 8.20
N ASP A 236 -8.93 -15.10 9.32
CA ASP A 236 -7.96 -16.17 9.57
C ASP A 236 -8.01 -17.22 8.44
N GLY A 237 -6.84 -17.58 7.90
CA GLY A 237 -6.68 -18.50 6.78
C GLY A 237 -6.68 -17.83 5.40
N TYR A 238 -6.92 -16.52 5.33
CA TYR A 238 -6.92 -15.72 4.11
C TYR A 238 -5.87 -14.61 4.15
N ASP A 239 -5.24 -14.40 2.99
CA ASP A 239 -4.29 -13.32 2.80
C ASP A 239 -5.01 -11.98 3.00
N ARG A 240 -4.40 -11.09 3.80
CA ARG A 240 -4.94 -9.74 4.01
C ARG A 240 -5.03 -9.04 2.64
N LEU A 241 -6.22 -8.55 2.30
CA LEU A 241 -6.42 -7.72 1.12
C LEU A 241 -6.60 -6.27 1.55
N ILE A 242 -5.74 -5.39 1.04
CA ILE A 242 -5.93 -3.95 1.10
C ILE A 242 -6.21 -3.51 -0.34
N THR A 243 -7.32 -2.82 -0.56
CA THR A 243 -7.71 -2.37 -1.89
C THR A 243 -8.55 -1.10 -1.83
N ALA A 244 -8.93 -0.59 -3.00
CA ALA A 244 -9.82 0.54 -3.15
C ALA A 244 -10.60 0.39 -4.46
N LEU A 245 -11.83 0.89 -4.49
CA LEU A 245 -12.64 0.97 -5.71
C LEU A 245 -12.67 2.41 -6.20
N TYR A 246 -12.33 2.60 -7.47
CA TYR A 246 -12.17 3.90 -8.11
C TYR A 246 -13.33 4.22 -9.04
N LEU A 247 -13.80 5.46 -9.07
CA LEU A 247 -14.92 5.84 -9.93
C LEU A 247 -14.48 6.00 -11.39
N ARG A 248 -15.18 5.33 -12.31
CA ARG A 248 -15.01 5.51 -13.75
C ARG A 248 -15.37 6.93 -14.17
N GLY A 249 -14.53 7.52 -15.02
CA GLY A 249 -14.71 8.86 -15.57
C GLY A 249 -14.22 9.98 -14.64
N ASP A 250 -13.58 9.65 -13.53
CA ASP A 250 -12.92 10.64 -12.68
C ASP A 250 -11.79 11.34 -13.46
N PRO A 251 -11.64 12.68 -13.36
CA PRO A 251 -10.59 13.42 -14.08
C PRO A 251 -9.16 12.94 -13.82
N PHE A 252 -8.91 12.26 -12.68
CA PHE A 252 -7.60 11.78 -12.26
C PHE A 252 -7.46 10.24 -12.31
N GLU A 253 -8.45 9.53 -12.89
CA GLU A 253 -8.45 8.07 -13.00
C GLU A 253 -7.14 7.53 -13.64
N SER A 254 -6.66 8.21 -14.69
CA SER A 254 -5.46 7.81 -15.43
C SER A 254 -4.17 8.47 -14.94
N SER A 255 -4.23 9.27 -13.87
CA SER A 255 -3.11 10.11 -13.43
C SER A 255 -2.94 10.18 -11.91
N ASP A 256 -3.48 9.20 -11.16
CA ASP A 256 -3.39 9.12 -9.70
C ASP A 256 -1.96 9.42 -9.20
N ALA A 257 -1.84 10.38 -8.28
CA ALA A 257 -0.57 10.83 -7.72
C ALA A 257 0.25 9.71 -7.06
N VAL A 258 -0.41 8.64 -6.61
CA VAL A 258 0.21 7.49 -5.94
C VAL A 258 0.13 6.18 -6.72
N PHE A 259 -0.28 6.24 -8.00
CA PHE A 259 -0.34 5.10 -8.91
C PHE A 259 -1.26 3.95 -8.46
N GLY A 260 -2.27 4.22 -7.63
CA GLY A 260 -3.10 3.18 -7.01
C GLY A 260 -4.16 2.56 -7.94
N VAL A 261 -4.49 3.23 -9.05
CA VAL A 261 -5.56 2.79 -9.96
C VAL A 261 -5.13 1.57 -10.76
N LYS A 262 -5.98 0.56 -10.76
CA LYS A 262 -5.93 -0.60 -11.65
C LYS A 262 -7.28 -0.76 -12.32
N GLU A 263 -7.29 -1.14 -13.60
CA GLU A 263 -8.51 -1.25 -14.40
C GLU A 263 -9.56 -2.19 -13.78
N SER A 264 -9.13 -3.27 -13.12
CA SER A 264 -9.98 -4.22 -12.39
C SER A 264 -10.68 -3.63 -11.16
N LEU A 265 -10.20 -2.49 -10.66
CA LEU A 265 -10.70 -1.78 -9.50
C LEU A 265 -11.54 -0.54 -9.86
N VAL A 266 -11.68 -0.23 -11.15
CA VAL A 266 -12.51 0.90 -11.60
C VAL A 266 -13.96 0.43 -11.76
N VAL A 267 -14.87 1.15 -11.12
CA VAL A 267 -16.29 0.81 -11.02
C VAL A 267 -17.18 1.94 -11.55
N GLU A 268 -18.39 1.58 -11.96
CA GLU A 268 -19.47 2.50 -12.30
C GLU A 268 -20.59 2.36 -11.27
N PHE A 269 -21.20 3.48 -10.89
CA PHE A 269 -22.40 3.43 -10.08
C PHE A 269 -23.62 3.12 -10.92
N LYS A 270 -24.47 2.24 -10.38
CA LYS A 270 -25.83 2.00 -10.87
C LYS A 270 -26.82 2.79 -10.02
N LYS A 271 -28.11 2.62 -10.27
CA LYS A 271 -29.15 3.01 -9.30
C LYS A 271 -29.59 1.80 -8.49
N VAL A 272 -29.99 2.03 -7.25
CA VAL A 272 -30.59 0.99 -6.40
C VAL A 272 -31.80 0.35 -7.09
N GLY A 273 -32.65 1.15 -7.74
CA GLY A 273 -33.84 0.70 -8.46
C GLY A 273 -33.57 -0.21 -9.67
N ASP A 274 -32.31 -0.27 -10.13
CA ASP A 274 -31.91 -1.19 -11.21
C ASP A 274 -31.83 -2.65 -10.72
N VAL A 275 -31.80 -2.86 -9.39
CA VAL A 275 -31.78 -4.19 -8.76
C VAL A 275 -33.15 -4.49 -8.14
N PRO A 276 -33.93 -5.42 -8.70
CA PRO A 276 -35.28 -5.71 -8.22
C PRO A 276 -35.32 -6.08 -6.73
N GLY A 277 -36.16 -5.40 -5.96
CA GLY A 277 -36.38 -5.68 -4.54
C GLY A 277 -35.33 -5.09 -3.58
N LEU A 278 -34.24 -4.48 -4.09
CA LEU A 278 -33.15 -3.98 -3.25
C LEU A 278 -33.60 -2.76 -2.43
N ALA A 279 -34.32 -1.83 -3.05
CA ALA A 279 -34.86 -0.64 -2.39
C ALA A 279 -35.81 -1.01 -1.25
N GLU A 280 -36.75 -1.94 -1.49
CA GLU A 280 -37.71 -2.40 -0.52
C GLU A 280 -37.05 -3.19 0.62
N LYS A 281 -36.08 -4.05 0.29
CA LYS A 281 -35.35 -4.86 1.28
C LYS A 281 -34.62 -3.99 2.31
N HIS A 282 -34.00 -2.89 1.86
CA HIS A 282 -33.17 -2.03 2.70
C HIS A 282 -33.87 -0.72 3.13
N GLY A 283 -35.10 -0.46 2.66
CA GLY A 283 -35.84 0.76 2.99
C GLY A 283 -35.19 2.04 2.46
N ILE A 284 -34.51 1.96 1.31
CA ILE A 284 -33.73 3.05 0.71
C ILE A 284 -34.36 3.54 -0.61
N SER A 285 -33.99 4.74 -1.05
CA SER A 285 -34.51 5.32 -2.29
C SER A 285 -34.05 4.52 -3.52
N PRO A 286 -34.95 4.19 -4.47
CA PRO A 286 -34.56 3.55 -5.73
C PRO A 286 -33.68 4.45 -6.61
N ASP A 287 -33.68 5.77 -6.41
CA ASP A 287 -32.84 6.72 -7.14
C ASP A 287 -31.44 6.90 -6.52
N MET A 288 -31.18 6.31 -5.35
CA MET A 288 -29.87 6.34 -4.71
C MET A 288 -28.84 5.64 -5.58
N LYS A 289 -27.61 6.18 -5.62
CA LYS A 289 -26.50 5.52 -6.32
C LYS A 289 -26.16 4.20 -5.64
N LEU A 290 -25.72 3.24 -6.45
CA LEU A 290 -25.40 1.89 -6.03
C LEU A 290 -23.98 1.51 -6.47
N LEU A 291 -23.14 1.20 -5.49
CA LEU A 291 -21.86 0.52 -5.69
C LEU A 291 -22.07 -0.99 -5.55
N GLN A 292 -21.75 -1.75 -6.59
CA GLN A 292 -21.73 -3.21 -6.56
C GLN A 292 -20.36 -3.75 -6.96
N TYR A 293 -19.82 -4.66 -6.16
CA TYR A 293 -18.53 -5.29 -6.45
C TYR A 293 -18.41 -6.69 -5.86
N ASP A 294 -17.76 -7.59 -6.58
CA ASP A 294 -17.48 -8.96 -6.14
C ASP A 294 -15.98 -9.09 -5.79
N PHE A 295 -15.69 -9.16 -4.49
CA PHE A 295 -14.34 -9.40 -3.98
C PHE A 295 -14.01 -10.88 -4.02
N VAL A 296 -12.80 -11.20 -4.50
CA VAL A 296 -12.25 -12.56 -4.54
C VAL A 296 -10.98 -12.59 -3.71
N LEU A 297 -11.05 -13.24 -2.57
CA LEU A 297 -9.91 -13.41 -1.65
C LEU A 297 -9.17 -14.71 -1.96
N ILE A 298 -7.87 -14.70 -1.66
CA ILE A 298 -7.02 -15.89 -1.69
C ILE A 298 -6.69 -16.32 -0.26
N THR A 299 -6.47 -17.61 -0.08
CA THR A 299 -5.99 -18.17 1.17
C THR A 299 -4.54 -17.76 1.43
N ASP A 300 -4.10 -17.81 2.69
CA ASP A 300 -2.68 -17.62 3.04
C ASP A 300 -1.76 -18.63 2.33
N GLU A 301 -2.27 -19.83 2.06
CA GLU A 301 -1.53 -20.89 1.35
C GLU A 301 -1.32 -20.56 -0.13
N GLU A 302 -2.38 -20.11 -0.82
CA GLU A 302 -2.29 -19.66 -2.21
C GLU A 302 -1.33 -18.47 -2.35
N SER A 303 -1.44 -17.48 -1.45
CA SER A 303 -0.53 -16.31 -1.41
C SER A 303 0.94 -16.74 -1.27
N ARG A 304 1.25 -17.60 -0.28
CA ARG A 304 2.61 -18.13 -0.08
C ARG A 304 3.12 -18.90 -1.30
N ALA A 305 2.29 -19.74 -1.91
CA ALA A 305 2.69 -20.53 -3.07
C ALA A 305 3.08 -19.63 -4.27
N VAL A 306 2.32 -18.57 -4.51
CA VAL A 306 2.59 -17.61 -5.59
C VAL A 306 3.85 -16.81 -5.28
N LYS A 307 3.99 -16.33 -4.04
CA LYS A 307 5.16 -15.59 -3.57
C LYS A 307 6.44 -16.42 -3.71
N ASP A 308 6.42 -17.69 -3.31
CA ASP A 308 7.54 -18.62 -3.48
C ASP A 308 7.88 -18.86 -4.95
N ALA A 309 6.87 -18.99 -5.82
CA ALA A 309 7.07 -19.20 -7.25
C ALA A 309 7.74 -17.98 -7.92
N GLU A 310 7.25 -16.77 -7.64
CA GLU A 310 7.84 -15.53 -8.18
C GLU A 310 9.22 -15.27 -7.59
N ALA A 311 9.45 -15.56 -6.30
CA ALA A 311 10.79 -15.47 -5.70
C ALA A 311 11.79 -16.42 -6.39
N ARG A 312 11.40 -17.67 -6.69
CA ARG A 312 12.26 -18.62 -7.43
C ARG A 312 12.57 -18.15 -8.85
N LYS A 313 11.57 -17.57 -9.52
CA LYS A 313 11.74 -16.97 -10.85
C LYS A 313 12.70 -15.78 -10.79
N ALA A 314 12.54 -14.87 -9.84
CA ALA A 314 13.46 -13.75 -9.62
C ALA A 314 14.89 -14.24 -9.32
N ALA A 315 15.03 -15.25 -8.46
CA ALA A 315 16.32 -15.87 -8.15
C ALA A 315 17.02 -16.42 -9.40
N SER A 316 16.28 -17.05 -10.33
CA SER A 316 16.81 -17.62 -11.57
C SER A 316 17.32 -16.59 -12.57
N GLN A 317 16.86 -15.34 -12.47
CA GLN A 317 17.23 -14.25 -13.36
C GLN A 317 18.45 -13.46 -12.85
N MET A 318 18.81 -13.61 -11.57
CA MET A 318 19.96 -12.95 -10.99
C MET A 318 21.22 -13.78 -11.19
N ASN A 319 22.32 -13.13 -11.57
CA ASN A 319 23.64 -13.76 -11.61
C ASN A 319 24.12 -14.01 -10.16
N GLY A 320 24.02 -15.25 -9.69
CA GLY A 320 24.48 -15.67 -8.36
C GLY A 320 23.74 -16.92 -7.88
N ARG A 321 24.28 -17.62 -6.87
CA ARG A 321 23.53 -18.67 -6.16
C ARG A 321 22.64 -17.99 -5.12
N LEU A 322 21.35 -17.87 -5.41
CA LEU A 322 20.36 -17.37 -4.46
C LEU A 322 19.51 -18.51 -3.92
N LEU A 323 19.15 -18.43 -2.64
CA LEU A 323 18.19 -19.30 -1.99
C LEU A 323 16.86 -18.56 -1.83
N VAL A 324 15.76 -19.32 -1.91
CA VAL A 324 14.42 -18.82 -1.57
C VAL A 324 13.99 -19.47 -0.26
N VAL A 325 13.68 -18.66 0.73
CA VAL A 325 13.16 -19.08 2.04
C VAL A 325 11.95 -18.21 2.34
N ASP A 326 10.78 -18.82 2.55
CA ASP A 326 9.52 -18.13 2.85
C ASP A 326 9.21 -16.93 1.93
N GLY A 327 9.33 -17.14 0.61
CA GLY A 327 9.05 -16.11 -0.39
C GLY A 327 10.08 -14.98 -0.49
N VAL A 328 11.22 -15.06 0.21
CA VAL A 328 12.28 -14.04 0.15
C VAL A 328 13.61 -14.59 -0.33
N LEU A 329 14.39 -13.72 -0.98
CA LEU A 329 15.72 -14.02 -1.53
C LEU A 329 16.82 -13.89 -0.48
N LEU A 330 17.74 -14.86 -0.48
CA LEU A 330 18.97 -14.86 0.31
C LEU A 330 20.16 -15.15 -0.60
N ALA A 331 21.32 -14.60 -0.27
CA ALA A 331 22.58 -15.11 -0.84
C ALA A 331 22.82 -16.54 -0.34
N ALA A 332 23.16 -17.48 -1.21
CA ALA A 332 23.66 -18.77 -0.78
C ALA A 332 25.04 -18.58 -0.15
N ASP A 333 25.21 -19.00 1.11
CA ASP A 333 26.53 -18.99 1.73
C ASP A 333 27.50 -19.85 0.92
N GLU A 334 28.60 -19.25 0.46
CA GLU A 334 29.70 -19.95 -0.19
C GLU A 334 30.35 -21.01 0.74
N GLN A 335 30.06 -20.97 2.05
CA GLN A 335 30.68 -21.83 3.08
C GLN A 335 29.92 -23.14 3.42
N LYS A 336 28.82 -23.49 2.74
CA LYS A 336 28.13 -24.79 2.93
C LYS A 336 28.15 -25.70 1.70
N THR A 337 29.24 -25.67 0.95
CA THR A 337 29.57 -26.76 0.01
C THR A 337 30.83 -27.45 0.54
N GLN A 338 30.64 -28.44 1.41
CA GLN A 338 31.64 -29.49 1.67
C GLN A 338 31.32 -30.70 0.81
#